data_AF-A0A497SH70-F1
#
_entry.id   AF-A0A497SH70-F1
#
_cell.length_a   1.000
_cell.length_b   1.000
_cell.length_c   1.000
_cell.angle_alpha   90.00
_cell.angle_beta   90.00
_cell.angle_gamma   90.00
#
_symmetry.space_group_name_H-M   'P 1'
#
loop_
_entity.id
_entity.type
_entity.pdbx_description
1 polymer ?
#
loop_
_entity_poly.entity_id
_entity_poly.type
_entity_poly.pdbx_seq_one_letter_code
_entity_poly.pdbx_strand_id
1 'polypeptide(L)'
;MANPYFIVSIETVPIEIEKYINLDEDSKRELLNPIDSKIIAIGIRCQNKNKIFCGENEKEILDKFWFEWNLITKGSSYNLIIGFNISSFDIPFIATRSFINGNIISPFSLKQMIDLRDKINAYRYGKTRGKLKEYASLLKLKTSEIEGKDIAKLYSDKDLDKIKSHLSDNLKVIEGLYKRAVETNIIKINRW
;
A
#
# COMPACT_ATOMS: atom_id res chain seq x y z
N MET A 1 -4.09 20.50 -17.00
CA MET A 1 -3.75 20.40 -15.56
C MET A 1 -3.57 18.93 -15.24
N ALA A 2 -2.55 18.54 -14.46
CA ALA A 2 -2.43 17.15 -14.03
C ALA A 2 -3.63 16.80 -13.13
N ASN A 3 -4.23 15.62 -13.32
CA ASN A 3 -5.32 15.16 -12.46
C ASN A 3 -4.85 15.09 -11.01
N PRO A 4 -5.66 15.52 -10.03
CA PRO A 4 -5.30 15.37 -8.63
C PRO A 4 -5.12 13.88 -8.32
N TYR A 5 -4.16 13.56 -7.46
CA TYR A 5 -3.84 12.20 -7.09
C TYR A 5 -3.48 12.09 -5.61
N PHE A 6 -3.63 10.91 -5.08
CA PHE A 6 -3.08 10.52 -3.78
C PHE A 6 -2.54 9.11 -3.86
N ILE A 7 -1.60 8.81 -2.96
CA ILE A 7 -0.92 7.52 -2.89
C ILE A 7 -1.42 6.76 -1.68
N VAL A 8 -1.58 5.45 -1.83
CA VAL A 8 -1.95 4.52 -0.76
C VAL A 8 -0.93 3.41 -0.65
N SER A 9 -0.61 3.03 0.58
CA SER A 9 0.17 1.83 0.90
C SER A 9 -0.22 1.32 2.29
N ILE A 10 -0.14 0.01 2.52
CA ILE A 10 -0.42 -0.62 3.82
C ILE A 10 0.76 -1.42 4.34
N GLU A 11 0.76 -1.64 5.66
CA GLU A 11 1.57 -2.66 6.32
C GLU A 11 0.63 -3.61 7.08
N THR A 12 0.91 -4.91 6.96
CA THR A 12 0.08 -5.97 7.52
C THR A 12 0.91 -6.91 8.40
N VAL A 13 0.23 -7.59 9.31
CA VAL A 13 0.80 -8.65 10.13
C VAL A 13 -0.16 -9.82 10.23
N PRO A 14 0.34 -11.05 10.40
CA PRO A 14 -0.49 -12.20 10.74
C PRO A 14 -1.32 -11.95 12.00
N ILE A 15 -2.56 -12.46 12.01
CA ILE A 15 -3.43 -12.42 13.19
C ILE A 15 -2.80 -13.25 14.32
N GLU A 16 -2.30 -14.44 13.99
CA GLU A 16 -1.64 -15.35 14.93
C GLU A 16 -0.12 -15.25 14.83
N ILE A 17 0.44 -14.14 15.33
CA ILE A 17 1.87 -13.83 15.16
C ILE A 17 2.82 -14.86 15.77
N GLU A 18 2.43 -15.49 16.87
CA GLU A 18 3.22 -16.51 17.56
C GLU A 18 3.41 -17.75 16.69
N LYS A 19 2.39 -18.13 15.91
CA LYS A 19 2.50 -19.23 14.94
C LYS A 19 3.36 -18.82 13.76
N TYR A 20 3.28 -17.56 13.32
CA TYR A 20 4.04 -17.04 12.18
C TYR A 20 5.55 -17.06 12.36
N ILE A 21 6.05 -16.73 13.56
CA ILE A 21 7.50 -16.59 13.81
C ILE A 21 8.26 -17.90 13.52
N ASN A 22 7.61 -19.04 13.73
CA ASN A 22 8.21 -20.37 13.60
C ASN A 22 8.07 -20.99 12.21
N LEU A 23 7.38 -20.32 11.27
CA LEU A 23 7.17 -20.83 9.92
C LEU A 23 8.36 -20.57 9.01
N ASP A 24 8.52 -21.41 7.99
CA ASP A 24 9.42 -21.15 6.88
C ASP A 24 8.91 -20.00 5.99
N GLU A 25 9.76 -19.48 5.10
CA GLU A 25 9.45 -18.30 4.29
C GLU A 25 8.31 -18.50 3.29
N ASP A 26 8.07 -19.72 2.80
CA ASP A 26 6.98 -19.97 1.87
C ASP A 26 5.65 -20.03 2.62
N SER A 27 5.61 -20.72 3.76
CA SER A 27 4.45 -20.71 4.68
C SER A 27 4.11 -19.30 5.17
N LYS A 28 5.12 -18.46 5.47
CA LYS A 28 4.90 -17.05 5.85
C LYS A 28 4.24 -16.23 4.75
N ARG A 29 4.55 -16.51 3.47
CA ARG A 29 3.94 -15.81 2.34
C ARG A 29 2.48 -16.18 2.15
N GLU A 30 2.10 -17.42 2.42
CA GLU A 30 0.71 -17.87 2.33
C GLU A 30 -0.20 -17.12 3.31
N LEU A 31 0.33 -16.76 4.48
CA LEU A 31 -0.38 -15.99 5.50
C LEU A 31 -0.54 -14.50 5.17
N LEU A 32 0.12 -13.99 4.12
CA LEU A 32 -0.01 -12.60 3.67
C LEU A 32 -1.27 -12.38 2.84
N ASN A 33 -2.43 -12.62 3.46
CA ASN A 33 -3.75 -12.48 2.87
C ASN A 33 -4.72 -11.88 3.90
N PRO A 34 -5.86 -11.28 3.48
CA PRO A 34 -6.76 -10.59 4.40
C PRO A 34 -7.59 -11.51 5.31
N ILE A 35 -7.51 -12.83 5.15
CA ILE A 35 -8.14 -13.80 6.06
C ILE A 35 -7.24 -14.03 7.27
N ASP A 36 -5.96 -14.32 7.03
CA ASP A 36 -5.00 -14.73 8.07
C ASP A 36 -4.15 -13.59 8.64
N SER A 37 -4.22 -12.42 8.01
CA SER A 37 -3.51 -11.22 8.43
C SER A 37 -4.45 -10.03 8.65
N LYS A 38 -3.99 -9.08 9.45
CA LYS A 38 -4.65 -7.81 9.75
C LYS A 38 -3.77 -6.63 9.34
N ILE A 39 -4.40 -5.48 9.13
CA ILE A 39 -3.72 -4.21 8.88
C ILE A 39 -3.30 -3.58 10.22
N ILE A 40 -2.04 -3.16 10.31
CA ILE A 40 -1.51 -2.43 11.47
C ILE A 40 -1.13 -0.98 11.15
N ALA A 41 -1.00 -0.65 9.87
CA ALA A 41 -0.77 0.71 9.42
C ALA A 41 -1.29 0.92 8.00
N ILE A 42 -1.93 2.07 7.77
CA ILE A 42 -2.32 2.55 6.44
C ILE A 42 -1.76 3.95 6.23
N GLY A 43 -1.16 4.15 5.07
CA GLY A 43 -0.54 5.40 4.68
C GLY A 43 -1.29 6.02 3.51
N ILE A 44 -1.60 7.31 3.64
CA ILE A 44 -2.05 8.15 2.53
C ILE A 44 -1.04 9.27 2.33
N ARG A 45 -0.64 9.51 1.08
CA ARG A 45 0.14 10.70 0.71
C ARG A 45 -0.62 11.55 -0.31
N CYS A 46 -0.89 12.79 0.06
CA CYS A 46 -1.58 13.77 -0.79
C CYS A 46 -0.90 15.13 -0.62
N GLN A 47 -0.68 15.86 -1.73
CA GLN A 47 -0.05 17.20 -1.72
C GLN A 47 1.26 17.26 -0.90
N ASN A 48 2.16 16.29 -1.13
CA ASN A 48 3.42 16.11 -0.41
C ASN A 48 3.33 15.84 1.11
N LYS A 49 2.13 15.66 1.67
CA LYS A 49 1.93 15.36 3.10
C LYS A 49 1.54 13.89 3.27
N ASN A 50 2.18 13.24 4.24
CA ASN A 50 1.82 11.88 4.65
C ASN A 50 0.85 11.94 5.83
N LYS A 51 -0.22 11.14 5.76
CA LYS A 51 -1.10 10.80 6.88
C LYS A 51 -0.99 9.30 7.09
N ILE A 52 -0.60 8.89 8.30
CA ILE A 52 -0.41 7.47 8.63
C ILE A 52 -1.31 7.14 9.81
N PHE A 53 -2.18 6.16 9.61
CA PHE A 53 -3.06 5.61 10.63
C PHE A 53 -2.45 4.29 11.08
N CYS A 54 -2.04 4.19 12.34
CA CYS A 54 -1.34 3.01 12.85
C CYS A 54 -1.70 2.81 14.33
N GLY A 55 -1.81 1.54 14.75
CA GLY A 55 -2.23 1.15 16.08
C GLY A 55 -2.67 -0.32 16.15
N GLU A 56 -3.19 -0.71 17.32
CA GLU A 56 -3.62 -2.09 17.60
C GLU A 56 -5.06 -2.37 17.13
N ASN A 57 -5.91 -1.35 17.12
CA ASN A 57 -7.31 -1.45 16.72
C ASN A 57 -7.46 -1.26 15.21
N GLU A 58 -7.49 -2.37 14.47
CA GLU A 58 -7.64 -2.38 13.00
C GLU A 58 -8.90 -1.63 12.55
N LYS A 59 -10.04 -1.83 13.25
CA LYS A 59 -11.29 -1.17 12.90
C LYS A 59 -11.16 0.36 12.95
N GLU A 60 -10.50 0.90 13.99
CA GLU A 60 -10.25 2.34 14.08
C GLU A 60 -9.32 2.86 12.98
N ILE A 61 -8.29 2.09 12.61
CA ILE A 61 -7.38 2.44 11.51
C ILE A 61 -8.19 2.57 10.22
N LEU A 62 -9.05 1.60 9.94
CA LEU A 62 -9.89 1.55 8.75
C LEU A 62 -10.94 2.68 8.74
N ASP A 63 -11.58 2.97 9.88
CA ASP A 63 -12.53 4.09 10.00
C ASP A 63 -11.85 5.43 9.68
N LYS A 64 -10.65 5.66 10.23
CA LYS A 64 -9.85 6.88 9.95
C LYS A 64 -9.41 6.95 8.48
N PHE A 65 -9.01 5.82 7.90
CA PHE A 65 -8.63 5.73 6.49
C PHE A 65 -9.80 6.09 5.56
N TRP A 66 -10.97 5.48 5.74
CA TRP A 66 -12.12 5.76 4.89
C TRP A 66 -12.66 7.18 5.07
N PHE A 67 -12.61 7.72 6.29
CA PHE A 67 -12.91 9.11 6.53
C PHE A 67 -11.99 10.03 5.72
N GLU A 68 -10.68 9.81 5.78
CA GLU A 68 -9.70 10.60 5.02
C GLU A 68 -9.85 10.41 3.51
N TRP A 69 -10.11 9.19 3.05
CA TRP A 69 -10.42 8.90 1.65
C TRP A 69 -11.60 9.73 1.16
N ASN A 70 -12.70 9.78 1.93
CA ASN A 70 -13.86 10.58 1.59
C ASN A 70 -13.55 12.09 1.59
N LEU A 71 -12.70 12.57 2.51
CA LEU A 71 -12.26 13.98 2.53
C LEU A 71 -11.45 14.36 1.30
N ILE A 72 -10.53 13.50 0.87
CA ILE A 72 -9.68 13.73 -0.31
C ILE A 72 -10.51 13.66 -1.59
N THR A 73 -11.37 12.66 -1.67
CA THR A 73 -12.17 12.45 -2.88
C THR A 73 -13.33 13.43 -2.96
N LYS A 74 -13.94 13.84 -1.84
CA LYS A 74 -15.19 14.62 -1.76
C LYS A 74 -16.30 14.02 -2.66
N GLY A 75 -16.32 12.70 -2.82
CA GLY A 75 -17.18 12.00 -3.78
C GLY A 75 -16.85 12.25 -5.26
N SER A 76 -15.74 12.93 -5.57
CA SER A 76 -15.26 13.18 -6.93
C SER A 76 -14.50 11.97 -7.49
N SER A 77 -14.89 11.56 -8.69
CA SER A 77 -14.23 10.52 -9.48
C SER A 77 -12.95 10.98 -10.20
N TYR A 78 -12.53 12.24 -10.03
CA TYR A 78 -11.37 12.79 -10.74
C TYR A 78 -10.02 12.54 -10.05
N ASN A 79 -10.04 12.10 -8.79
CA ASN A 79 -8.81 11.82 -8.05
C ASN A 79 -8.25 10.45 -8.45
N LEU A 80 -6.99 10.42 -8.88
CA LEU A 80 -6.26 9.19 -9.15
C LEU A 80 -5.76 8.58 -7.84
N ILE A 81 -5.89 7.26 -7.73
CA ILE A 81 -5.43 6.46 -6.59
C ILE A 81 -4.17 5.73 -7.05
N ILE A 82 -3.03 6.09 -6.49
CA ILE A 82 -1.73 5.56 -6.92
C ILE A 82 -1.20 4.59 -5.86
N GLY A 83 -0.59 3.50 -6.29
CA GLY A 83 0.17 2.64 -5.40
C GLY A 83 1.06 1.69 -6.18
N PHE A 84 1.72 0.77 -5.49
CA PHE A 84 2.62 -0.20 -6.09
C PHE A 84 2.14 -1.61 -5.76
N ASN A 85 1.70 -2.37 -6.78
CA ASN A 85 0.96 -3.63 -6.58
C ASN A 85 -0.40 -3.44 -5.84
N ILE A 86 -0.91 -2.20 -5.88
CA ILE A 86 -2.14 -1.76 -5.20
C ILE A 86 -3.40 -2.48 -5.68
N SER A 87 -3.45 -2.86 -6.96
CA SER A 87 -4.61 -3.52 -7.56
C SER A 87 -4.74 -4.97 -7.12
N SER A 88 -3.61 -5.60 -6.79
CA SER A 88 -3.50 -7.02 -6.46
C SER A 88 -3.29 -7.27 -4.96
N PHE A 89 -2.96 -6.24 -4.17
CA PHE A 89 -2.69 -6.37 -2.74
C PHE A 89 -3.43 -5.32 -1.91
N ASP A 90 -2.94 -4.07 -1.85
CA ASP A 90 -3.37 -3.10 -0.84
C ASP A 90 -4.89 -2.83 -0.85
N ILE A 91 -5.48 -2.49 -2.01
CA ILE A 91 -6.92 -2.15 -2.08
C ILE A 91 -7.81 -3.37 -1.83
N PRO A 92 -7.58 -4.55 -2.46
CA PRO A 92 -8.30 -5.76 -2.09
C PRO A 92 -8.19 -6.08 -0.59
N PHE A 93 -6.99 -5.98 0.00
CA PHE A 93 -6.76 -6.25 1.41
C PHE A 93 -7.56 -5.29 2.30
N ILE A 94 -7.46 -3.97 2.05
CA ILE A 94 -8.23 -2.95 2.77
C ILE A 94 -9.73 -3.22 2.65
N ALA A 95 -10.24 -3.49 1.46
CA ALA A 95 -11.67 -3.70 1.23
C ALA A 95 -12.18 -4.95 1.97
N THR A 96 -11.45 -6.07 1.88
CA THR A 96 -11.81 -7.31 2.59
C THR A 96 -11.73 -7.13 4.11
N ARG A 97 -10.68 -6.52 4.65
CA ARG A 97 -10.58 -6.26 6.10
C ARG A 97 -11.64 -5.27 6.59
N SER A 98 -12.00 -4.29 5.78
CA SER A 98 -13.11 -3.37 6.07
C SER A 98 -14.44 -4.11 6.14
N PHE A 99 -14.68 -5.02 5.20
CA PHE A 99 -15.86 -5.89 5.22
C PHE A 99 -15.89 -6.77 6.49
N ILE A 100 -14.79 -7.43 6.82
CA ILE A 100 -14.67 -8.31 8.00
C ILE A 100 -14.92 -7.52 9.30
N ASN A 101 -14.39 -6.30 9.42
CA ASN A 101 -14.52 -5.47 10.62
C ASN A 101 -15.80 -4.60 10.65
N GLY A 102 -16.67 -4.68 9.63
CA GLY A 102 -17.91 -3.91 9.55
C GLY A 102 -17.69 -2.39 9.38
N ASN A 103 -16.58 -1.98 8.74
CA ASN A 103 -16.33 -0.58 8.41
C ASN A 103 -17.18 -0.12 7.22
N ILE A 104 -17.58 1.15 7.24
CA ILE A 104 -18.23 1.78 6.08
C ILE A 104 -17.17 2.12 5.03
N ILE A 105 -17.24 1.46 3.88
CA ILE A 105 -16.31 1.65 2.77
C ILE A 105 -16.74 2.86 1.96
N SER A 106 -15.81 3.80 1.70
CA SER A 106 -16.07 4.89 0.76
C SER A 106 -16.05 4.36 -0.67
N PRO A 107 -17.04 4.71 -1.51
CA PRO A 107 -17.10 4.21 -2.89
C PRO A 107 -15.94 4.75 -3.73
N PHE A 108 -15.42 3.91 -4.63
CA PHE A 108 -14.37 4.28 -5.59
C PHE A 108 -14.49 3.48 -6.88
N SER A 109 -13.90 4.00 -7.96
CA SER A 109 -13.83 3.30 -9.25
C SER A 109 -12.44 2.73 -9.47
N LEU A 110 -12.37 1.47 -9.94
CA LEU A 110 -11.10 0.86 -10.35
C LEU A 110 -10.43 1.62 -11.50
N LYS A 111 -11.19 2.37 -12.30
CA LYS A 111 -10.66 3.24 -13.38
C LYS A 111 -9.79 4.38 -12.86
N GLN A 112 -9.94 4.77 -11.60
CA GLN A 112 -9.13 5.80 -10.96
C GLN A 112 -7.79 5.25 -10.45
N MET A 113 -7.64 3.92 -10.37
CA MET A 113 -6.44 3.31 -9.82
C MET A 113 -5.33 3.22 -10.85
N ILE A 114 -4.14 3.65 -10.46
CA ILE A 114 -2.90 3.44 -11.20
C ILE A 114 -2.01 2.56 -10.34
N ASP A 115 -1.90 1.30 -10.76
CA ASP A 115 -0.89 0.41 -10.22
C ASP A 115 0.44 0.61 -10.96
N LEU A 116 1.42 1.17 -10.25
CA LEU A 116 2.73 1.44 -10.82
C LEU A 116 3.46 0.16 -11.23
N ARG A 117 3.26 -0.96 -10.53
CA ARG A 117 3.95 -2.20 -10.89
C ARG A 117 3.45 -2.72 -12.23
N ASP A 118 2.13 -2.69 -12.44
CA ASP A 118 1.51 -3.07 -13.71
C ASP A 118 1.96 -2.15 -14.84
N LYS A 119 1.96 -0.82 -14.62
CA LYS A 119 2.39 0.15 -15.63
C LYS A 119 3.86 -0.03 -16.00
N ILE A 120 4.75 -0.11 -15.00
CA ILE A 120 6.20 -0.26 -15.22
C ILE A 120 6.54 -1.56 -15.93
N ASN A 121 5.83 -2.64 -15.62
CA ASN A 121 6.02 -3.94 -16.27
C ASN A 121 5.17 -4.15 -17.52
N ALA A 122 4.49 -3.11 -18.01
CA ALA A 122 3.60 -3.17 -19.16
C ALA A 122 2.62 -4.37 -19.10
N TYR A 123 2.03 -4.60 -17.92
CA TYR A 123 1.07 -5.67 -17.65
C TYR A 123 1.60 -7.09 -17.91
N ARG A 124 2.92 -7.29 -17.79
CA ARG A 124 3.54 -8.62 -17.93
C ARG A 124 2.90 -9.63 -16.98
N TYR A 125 2.50 -10.78 -17.54
CA TYR A 125 1.92 -11.90 -16.79
C TYR A 125 2.99 -12.84 -16.21
N GLY A 126 2.65 -13.56 -15.13
CA GLY A 126 3.48 -14.60 -14.50
C GLY A 126 4.39 -14.10 -13.39
N LYS A 127 5.25 -14.99 -12.85
CA LYS A 127 6.24 -14.64 -11.82
C LYS A 127 7.23 -13.62 -12.38
N THR A 128 7.21 -12.41 -11.85
CA THR A 128 8.08 -11.30 -12.27
C THR A 128 8.82 -10.70 -11.08
N ARG A 129 10.12 -10.45 -11.28
CA ARG A 129 10.93 -9.59 -10.41
C ARG A 129 10.42 -8.14 -10.49
N GLY A 130 10.79 -7.28 -9.55
CA GLY A 130 10.35 -5.89 -9.51
C GLY A 130 9.67 -5.59 -8.19
N LYS A 131 10.42 -5.70 -7.08
CA LYS A 131 10.00 -5.16 -5.78
C LYS A 131 10.15 -3.63 -5.80
N LEU A 132 9.39 -2.93 -4.95
CA LEU A 132 9.46 -1.47 -4.83
C LEU A 132 10.90 -0.98 -4.61
N LYS A 133 11.64 -1.61 -3.69
CA LYS A 133 13.04 -1.28 -3.39
C LYS A 133 13.98 -1.43 -4.59
N GLU A 134 13.72 -2.39 -5.48
CA GLU A 134 14.56 -2.61 -6.66
C GLU A 134 14.43 -1.45 -7.64
N TYR A 135 13.19 -1.02 -7.94
CA TYR A 135 12.95 0.16 -8.77
C TYR A 135 13.45 1.44 -8.10
N ALA A 136 13.25 1.58 -6.78
CA ALA A 136 13.72 2.73 -6.02
C ALA A 136 15.25 2.88 -6.12
N SER A 137 15.98 1.78 -5.95
CA SER A 137 17.44 1.74 -6.08
C SER A 137 17.91 2.15 -7.49
N LEU A 138 17.27 1.61 -8.54
CA LEU A 138 17.58 1.97 -9.93
C LEU A 138 17.33 3.46 -10.22
N LEU A 139 16.37 4.07 -9.55
CA LEU A 139 16.07 5.50 -9.65
C LEU A 139 16.82 6.37 -8.63
N LYS A 140 17.72 5.79 -7.83
CA LYS A 140 18.47 6.47 -6.75
C LYS A 140 17.56 7.16 -5.73
N LEU A 141 16.38 6.59 -5.48
CA LEU A 141 15.46 7.05 -4.45
C LEU A 141 15.84 6.46 -3.10
N LYS A 142 15.76 7.28 -2.05
CA LYS A 142 16.04 6.83 -0.68
C LYS A 142 14.96 5.88 -0.21
N THR A 143 15.36 4.68 0.24
CA THR A 143 14.48 3.69 0.84
C THR A 143 14.86 3.43 2.30
N SER A 144 13.90 2.97 3.09
CA SER A 144 14.18 2.40 4.40
C SER A 144 14.88 1.04 4.28
N GLU A 145 15.71 0.69 5.27
CA GLU A 145 16.36 -0.63 5.36
C GLU A 145 15.35 -1.73 5.75
N ILE A 146 14.29 -1.37 6.47
CA ILE A 146 13.20 -2.26 6.88
C ILE A 146 12.53 -2.87 5.65
N GLU A 147 12.34 -4.18 5.62
CA GLU A 147 11.58 -4.91 4.60
C GLU A 147 10.25 -5.41 5.16
N GLY A 148 9.32 -5.82 4.28
CA GLY A 148 8.02 -6.37 4.70
C GLY A 148 8.12 -7.56 5.67
N LYS A 149 9.17 -8.39 5.55
CA LYS A 149 9.44 -9.51 6.48
C LYS A 149 9.77 -9.05 7.91
N ASP A 150 10.25 -7.81 8.08
CA ASP A 150 10.63 -7.26 9.37
C ASP A 150 9.44 -6.68 10.13
N ILE A 151 8.30 -6.43 9.44
CA ILE A 151 7.11 -5.80 10.02
C ILE A 151 6.51 -6.64 11.15
N ALA A 152 6.41 -7.95 10.98
CA ALA A 152 5.92 -8.84 12.02
C ALA A 152 6.79 -8.75 13.29
N LYS A 153 8.13 -8.75 13.13
CA LYS A 153 9.05 -8.60 14.26
C LYS A 153 8.89 -7.24 14.94
N LEU A 154 8.89 -6.15 14.17
CA LEU A 154 8.71 -4.80 14.71
C LEU A 154 7.39 -4.65 15.47
N TYR A 155 6.33 -5.26 14.98
CA TYR A 155 5.03 -5.26 15.65
C TYR A 155 5.07 -6.07 16.96
N SER A 156 5.70 -7.25 16.96
CA SER A 156 5.94 -8.04 18.19
C SER A 156 6.76 -7.26 19.22
N ASP A 157 7.74 -6.48 18.77
CA ASP A 157 8.60 -5.64 19.61
C ASP A 157 7.90 -4.32 20.03
N LYS A 158 6.64 -4.12 19.61
CA LYS A 158 5.83 -2.90 19.83
C LYS A 158 6.46 -1.61 19.27
N ASP A 159 7.33 -1.74 18.27
CA ASP A 159 8.01 -0.64 17.61
C ASP A 159 7.19 -0.09 16.44
N LEU A 160 6.00 0.42 16.77
CA LEU A 160 5.06 0.99 15.80
C LEU A 160 5.64 2.23 15.10
N ASP A 161 6.57 2.94 15.74
CA ASP A 161 7.16 4.15 15.17
C ASP A 161 8.13 3.83 14.03
N LYS A 162 8.89 2.72 14.11
CA LYS A 162 9.65 2.24 12.95
C LYS A 162 8.76 1.80 11.81
N ILE A 163 7.62 1.15 12.09
CA ILE A 163 6.64 0.78 11.06
C ILE A 163 6.07 2.03 10.38
N LYS A 164 5.65 3.05 11.14
CA LYS A 164 5.19 4.32 10.59
C LYS A 164 6.28 5.00 9.75
N SER A 165 7.52 5.02 10.23
CA SER A 165 8.64 5.60 9.49
C SER A 165 8.89 4.87 8.17
N HIS A 166 8.87 3.53 8.20
CA HIS A 166 9.02 2.69 7.00
C HIS A 166 7.94 2.99 5.96
N LEU A 167 6.68 2.97 6.38
CA LEU A 167 5.53 3.26 5.53
C LEU A 167 5.57 4.70 4.98
N SER A 168 6.00 5.67 5.80
CA SER A 168 6.20 7.06 5.37
C SER A 168 7.20 7.17 4.23
N ASP A 169 8.29 6.41 4.27
CA ASP A 169 9.30 6.38 3.22
C ASP A 169 8.81 5.63 1.99
N ASN A 170 8.07 4.52 2.14
CA ASN A 170 7.43 3.82 1.03
C ASN A 170 6.50 4.76 0.23
N LEU A 171 5.68 5.56 0.89
CA LEU A 171 4.82 6.54 0.22
C LEU A 171 5.61 7.56 -0.62
N LYS A 172 6.76 8.04 -0.13
CA LYS A 172 7.64 8.97 -0.87
C LYS A 172 8.29 8.29 -2.07
N VAL A 173 8.72 7.04 -1.89
CA VAL A 173 9.30 6.23 -2.96
C VAL A 173 8.27 6.03 -4.07
N ILE A 174 7.04 5.61 -3.72
CA ILE A 174 5.95 5.44 -4.69
C ILE A 174 5.67 6.75 -5.44
N GLU A 175 5.69 7.90 -4.76
CA GLU A 175 5.55 9.21 -5.43
C GLU A 175 6.70 9.46 -6.43
N GLY A 176 7.93 9.14 -6.06
CA GLY A 176 9.10 9.25 -6.95
C GLY A 176 8.96 8.36 -8.19
N LEU A 177 8.50 7.11 -8.02
CA LEU A 177 8.22 6.21 -9.14
C LEU A 177 7.11 6.78 -10.03
N TYR A 178 6.03 7.30 -9.45
CA TYR A 178 4.93 7.89 -10.20
C TYR A 178 5.39 9.10 -11.02
N LYS A 179 6.18 10.00 -10.43
CA LYS A 179 6.78 11.15 -11.14
C LYS A 179 7.59 10.69 -12.34
N ARG A 180 8.48 9.70 -12.15
CA ARG A 180 9.24 9.11 -13.26
C ARG A 180 8.34 8.46 -14.31
N ALA A 181 7.29 7.75 -13.91
CA ALA A 181 6.37 7.11 -14.85
C ALA A 181 5.56 8.11 -15.67
N VAL A 182 5.27 9.30 -15.12
CA VAL A 182 4.67 10.42 -15.85
C VAL A 182 5.67 10.99 -16.86
N GLU A 183 6.90 11.27 -16.43
CA GLU A 183 7.97 11.80 -17.30
C GLU A 183 8.24 10.90 -18.51
N THR A 184 8.21 9.58 -18.32
CA THR A 184 8.49 8.60 -19.38
C THR A 184 7.25 8.17 -20.17
N ASN A 185 6.08 8.75 -19.87
CA ASN A 185 4.79 8.35 -20.45
C ASN A 185 4.38 6.88 -20.19
N ILE A 186 5.06 6.14 -19.29
CA ILE A 186 4.67 4.77 -18.90
C ILE A 186 3.23 4.72 -18.38
N ILE A 187 2.77 5.78 -17.71
CA ILE A 187 1.38 5.88 -17.21
C ILE A 187 0.32 5.76 -18.33
N LYS A 188 0.68 6.05 -19.59
CA LYS A 188 -0.21 6.00 -20.76
C LYS A 188 -0.35 4.59 -21.36
N ILE A 189 0.47 3.62 -20.94
CA ILE A 189 0.33 2.23 -21.38
C ILE A 189 -0.97 1.69 -20.80
N ASN A 190 -1.91 1.28 -21.65
CA ASN A 190 -3.20 0.70 -21.23
C ASN A 190 -3.25 -0.78 -21.58
N ARG A 191 -3.96 -1.56 -20.77
CA ARG A 191 -4.07 -3.00 -20.99
C ARG A 191 -5.03 -3.32 -22.15
N TRP A 192 -6.04 -2.47 -22.39
CA TRP A 192 -6.99 -2.46 -23.51
C TRP A 192 -7.95 -1.28 -23.30
#